data_AF-A0AA42IZP2-F1
#
_entry.id   AF-A0AA42IZP2-F1
#
_cell.length_a   1.000
_cell.length_b   1.000
_cell.length_c   1.000
_cell.angle_alpha   90.00
_cell.angle_beta   90.00
_cell.angle_gamma   90.00
#
_symmetry.space_group_name_H-M   'P 1'
#
loop_
_entity.id
_entity.type
_entity.pdbx_description
1 polymer ?
#
loop_
_entity_poly.entity_id
_entity_poly.type
_entity_poly.pdbx_seq_one_letter_code
_entity_poly.pdbx_strand_id
1 'polypeptide(L)'
;MKKITKYKLILASAFLILGPLMLKGVGILSNNQTTCIFDTLGSKCLGCNIRAALFQLSRGNMLEAFRLNPLVYVWIIIALSIVLSELYMVIRKIINRQYDKESLLDWIIKKMFKGITF
;
A
#
# COMPACT_ATOMS: atom_id res chain seq x y z
N MET A 1 -4.02 -3.17 -20.18
CA MET A 1 -4.03 -2.80 -18.73
C MET A 1 -3.70 -3.92 -17.71
N LYS A 2 -3.35 -5.17 -18.09
CA LYS A 2 -3.11 -6.27 -17.11
C LYS A 2 -1.66 -6.50 -16.66
N LYS A 3 -0.65 -6.06 -17.44
CA LYS A 3 0.77 -6.37 -17.15
C LYS A 3 1.37 -5.52 -16.01
N ILE A 4 1.01 -4.24 -15.95
CA ILE A 4 1.57 -3.28 -14.96
C ILE A 4 1.13 -3.64 -13.53
N THR A 5 -0.10 -4.12 -13.34
CA THR A 5 -0.62 -4.56 -12.03
C THR A 5 0.08 -5.81 -11.50
N LYS A 6 0.42 -6.77 -12.35
CA LYS A 6 1.18 -7.96 -11.92
C LYS A 6 2.59 -7.61 -11.43
N TYR A 7 3.32 -6.74 -12.15
CA TYR A 7 4.66 -6.34 -11.72
C TYR A 7 4.64 -5.56 -10.40
N LYS A 8 3.67 -4.65 -10.21
CA LYS A 8 3.48 -3.96 -8.93
C LYS A 8 3.19 -4.94 -7.78
N LEU A 9 2.36 -5.95 -8.04
CA LEU A 9 2.04 -6.99 -7.06
C LEU A 9 3.25 -7.86 -6.71
N ILE A 10 4.05 -8.24 -7.71
CA ILE A 10 5.28 -9.03 -7.53
C ILE A 10 6.34 -8.22 -6.80
N LEU A 11 6.48 -6.94 -7.12
CA LEU A 11 7.43 -6.06 -6.43
C LEU A 11 7.02 -5.88 -4.96
N ALA A 12 5.73 -5.67 -4.70
CA ALA A 12 5.20 -5.55 -3.35
C ALA A 12 5.35 -6.85 -2.54
N SER A 13 5.08 -8.01 -3.15
CA SER A 13 5.25 -9.31 -2.49
C SER A 13 6.74 -9.64 -2.24
N ALA A 14 7.62 -9.34 -3.19
CA ALA A 14 9.06 -9.48 -3.01
C ALA A 14 9.56 -8.59 -1.87
N PHE A 15 9.12 -7.33 -1.79
CA PHE A 15 9.51 -6.41 -0.72
C PHE A 15 9.01 -6.88 0.66
N LEU A 16 7.77 -7.41 0.70
CA LEU A 16 7.18 -7.98 1.92
C LEU A 16 7.91 -9.24 2.42
N ILE A 17 8.54 -10.01 1.54
CA ILE A 17 9.24 -11.26 1.90
C ILE A 17 10.73 -11.00 2.16
N LEU A 18 11.41 -10.25 1.29
CA LEU A 18 12.84 -9.95 1.43
C LEU A 18 13.14 -9.01 2.59
N GLY A 19 12.24 -8.07 2.90
CA GLY A 19 12.42 -7.12 4.01
C GLY A 19 12.60 -7.83 5.36
N PRO A 20 11.67 -8.70 5.79
CA PRO A 20 11.80 -9.46 7.03
C PRO A 20 13.01 -10.40 7.05
N LEU A 21 13.37 -11.00 5.91
CA LEU A 21 14.53 -11.88 5.77
C LEU A 21 15.84 -11.13 6.00
N MET A 22 15.99 -9.94 5.39
CA MET A 22 17.15 -9.07 5.67
C MET A 22 17.19 -8.65 7.14
N LEU A 23 16.07 -8.19 7.70
CA LEU A 23 16.02 -7.77 9.12
C LEU A 23 16.41 -8.90 10.07
N LYS A 24 16.01 -10.15 9.78
CA LYS A 24 16.35 -11.32 10.58
C LYS A 24 17.83 -11.71 10.45
N GLY A 25 18.39 -11.65 9.24
CA GLY A 25 19.81 -11.89 9.01
C GLY A 25 20.70 -10.90 9.77
N VAL A 26 20.30 -9.64 9.80
CA VAL A 26 21.01 -8.56 10.51
C VAL A 26 20.91 -8.71 12.02
N GLY A 27 19.75 -9.11 12.53
CA GLY A 27 19.59 -9.45 13.94
C GLY A 27 20.54 -10.57 14.38
N ILE A 28 20.72 -11.61 13.57
CA ILE A 28 21.67 -12.70 13.86
C ILE A 28 23.11 -12.17 13.86
N LEU A 29 23.49 -11.36 12.87
CA LEU A 29 24.83 -10.78 12.76
C LEU A 29 25.17 -9.83 13.92
N SER A 30 24.14 -9.19 14.48
CA SER A 30 24.27 -8.23 15.59
C SER A 30 24.13 -8.85 16.99
N ASN A 31 24.06 -10.18 17.13
CA ASN A 31 23.74 -10.81 18.41
C ASN A 31 22.40 -10.29 19.01
N ASN A 32 21.43 -10.02 18.14
CA ASN A 32 20.09 -9.53 18.47
C ASN A 32 20.04 -8.15 19.15
N GLN A 33 21.15 -7.41 19.22
CA GLN A 33 21.19 -6.08 19.82
C GLN A 33 20.53 -5.03 18.92
N THR A 34 20.64 -5.18 17.60
CA THR A 34 20.10 -4.24 16.62
C THR A 34 19.70 -4.96 15.33
N THR A 35 18.62 -4.50 14.70
CA THR A 35 18.20 -4.95 13.36
C THR A 35 18.74 -4.03 12.26
N CYS A 36 19.71 -3.18 12.62
CA CYS A 36 20.32 -2.20 11.74
C CYS A 36 21.60 -2.71 11.08
N ILE A 37 21.61 -2.70 9.75
CA ILE A 37 22.83 -2.95 8.97
C ILE A 37 23.85 -1.84 9.23
N PHE A 38 23.38 -0.60 9.38
CA PHE A 38 24.27 0.55 9.57
C PHE A 38 24.93 0.58 10.94
N ASP A 39 24.22 0.15 11.99
CA ASP A 39 24.73 0.08 13.36
C ASP A 39 25.73 -1.08 13.52
N THR A 40 25.45 -2.23 12.89
CA THR A 40 26.40 -3.34 12.79
C THR A 40 27.67 -2.98 12.01
N LEU A 41 27.58 -2.04 11.07
CA LEU A 41 28.72 -1.50 10.32
C LEU A 41 29.39 -0.28 11.00
N GLY A 42 28.99 0.09 12.22
CA GLY A 42 29.59 1.20 12.99
C GLY A 42 29.19 2.61 12.55
N SER A 43 28.16 2.74 11.71
CA SER A 43 27.62 4.03 11.26
C SER A 43 26.33 4.39 12.02
N LYS A 44 26.05 5.69 12.17
CA LYS A 44 24.83 6.16 12.85
C LYS A 44 23.60 5.62 12.12
N CYS A 45 22.81 4.82 12.84
CA CYS A 45 21.64 4.19 12.29
C CYS A 45 20.48 5.18 12.09
N LEU A 46 20.33 5.73 10.88
CA LEU A 46 19.32 6.74 10.55
C LEU A 46 17.89 6.18 10.35
N GLY A 47 17.66 4.89 10.60
CA GLY A 47 16.39 4.27 10.24
C GLY A 47 16.13 2.86 10.75
N CYS A 48 16.86 2.35 11.74
CA CYS A 48 16.53 1.04 12.31
C CYS A 48 16.05 1.21 13.74
N ASN A 49 14.77 1.48 13.80
CA ASN A 49 13.92 1.21 14.94
C ASN A 49 12.47 1.23 14.45
N ILE A 50 12.21 0.69 13.24
CA ILE A 50 10.86 0.67 12.65
C ILE A 50 9.86 0.07 13.63
N ARG A 51 10.23 -1.01 14.31
CA ARG A 51 9.36 -1.68 15.29
C ARG A 51 9.07 -0.81 16.51
N ALA A 52 10.07 -0.12 17.05
CA ALA A 52 9.90 0.78 18.19
C ALA A 52 9.16 2.08 17.79
N ALA A 53 9.43 2.61 16.61
CA ALA A 53 8.71 3.75 16.04
C ALA A 53 7.24 3.41 15.80
N LEU A 54 6.93 2.26 15.20
CA LEU A 54 5.55 1.77 15.05
C LEU A 54 4.86 1.53 16.40
N PHE A 55 5.59 1.02 17.39
CA PHE A 55 5.08 0.84 18.74
C PHE A 55 4.73 2.18 19.41
N GLN A 56 5.60 3.18 19.32
CA GLN A 56 5.32 4.53 19.83
C GLN A 56 4.17 5.20 19.08
N LEU A 57 4.09 5.03 17.76
CA LEU A 57 2.96 5.45 16.92
C LEU A 57 1.64 4.83 17.41
N SER A 58 1.64 3.53 17.71
CA SER A 58 0.44 2.84 18.21
C SER A 58 -0.05 3.35 19.58
N ARG A 59 0.85 3.98 20.36
CA ARG A 59 0.55 4.63 21.63
C ARG A 59 0.18 6.11 21.51
N GLY A 60 0.15 6.66 20.28
CA GLY A 60 -0.11 8.07 20.02
C GLY A 60 1.11 8.99 20.19
N ASN A 61 2.29 8.44 20.48
CA ASN A 61 3.52 9.21 20.70
C ASN A 61 4.20 9.56 19.36
N MET A 62 3.61 10.49 18.62
CA MET A 62 4.06 10.86 17.27
C MET A 62 5.49 11.42 17.24
N LEU A 63 5.82 12.36 18.14
CA LEU A 63 7.15 13.00 18.13
C LEU A 63 8.27 12.00 18.45
N GLU A 64 8.00 11.07 19.37
CA GLU A 64 8.96 10.04 19.76
C GLU A 64 9.17 9.01 18.64
N ALA A 65 8.10 8.61 17.96
CA ALA A 65 8.20 7.75 16.78
C ALA A 65 8.97 8.42 15.64
N PHE A 66 8.81 9.72 15.42
CA PHE A 66 9.54 10.48 14.41
C PHE A 66 11.03 10.55 14.70
N ARG A 67 11.42 10.73 15.98
CA ARG A 67 12.82 10.68 16.41
C ARG A 67 13.45 9.32 16.20
N LEU A 68 12.70 8.25 16.45
CA LEU A 68 13.18 6.87 16.30
C LEU A 68 13.35 6.50 14.82
N ASN A 69 12.39 6.85 13.97
CA ASN A 69 12.50 6.63 12.54
C ASN A 69 11.54 7.52 11.72
N PRO A 70 12.02 8.61 11.11
CA PRO A 70 11.19 9.48 10.31
C PRO A 70 10.70 8.82 9.01
N LEU A 71 11.41 7.81 8.49
CA LEU A 71 11.01 7.08 7.28
C LEU A 71 9.70 6.32 7.47
N VAL A 72 9.33 5.95 8.71
CA VAL A 72 8.07 5.26 9.00
C VAL A 72 6.86 6.08 8.53
N TYR A 73 6.91 7.40 8.66
CA TYR A 73 5.85 8.30 8.20
C TYR A 73 5.72 8.29 6.68
N VAL A 74 6.84 8.32 5.97
CA VAL A 74 6.88 8.23 4.51
C VAL A 74 6.28 6.91 4.04
N TRP A 75 6.66 5.80 4.67
CA TRP A 75 6.11 4.48 4.38
C TRP A 75 4.61 4.40 4.64
N ILE A 76 4.12 4.99 5.74
CA ILE A 76 2.68 5.04 6.05
C ILE A 76 1.92 5.83 4.97
N ILE A 77 2.42 7.00 4.55
CA ILE A 77 1.78 7.82 3.52
C ILE A 77 1.74 7.07 2.17
N ILE A 78 2.82 6.40 1.80
CA ILE A 78 2.87 5.59 0.57
C ILE A 78 1.86 4.44 0.64
N ALA A 79 1.84 3.70 1.76
CA ALA A 79 0.89 2.62 1.96
C ALA A 79 -0.56 3.11 1.87
N LEU A 80 -0.88 4.23 2.52
CA LEU A 80 -2.20 4.85 2.48
C LEU A 80 -2.59 5.25 1.05
N SER A 81 -1.65 5.82 0.31
CA SER A 81 -1.85 6.23 -1.10
C SER A 81 -2.15 5.04 -2.01
N ILE A 82 -1.46 3.91 -1.80
CA ILE A 82 -1.71 2.66 -2.54
C ILE A 82 -3.11 2.13 -2.22
N VAL A 83 -3.48 2.08 -0.94
CA VAL A 83 -4.81 1.61 -0.51
C VAL A 83 -5.91 2.48 -1.11
N LEU A 84 -5.77 3.82 -1.05
CA LEU A 84 -6.73 4.75 -1.66
C LEU A 84 -6.82 4.57 -3.18
N SER A 85 -5.71 4.34 -3.86
CA SER A 85 -5.69 4.10 -5.31
C SER A 85 -6.45 2.82 -5.69
N GLU A 86 -6.26 1.73 -4.95
CA GLU A 86 -6.99 0.48 -5.16
C GLU A 86 -8.48 0.65 -4.85
N LEU A 87 -8.82 1.33 -3.75
CA LEU A 87 -10.21 1.62 -3.38
C LEU A 87 -10.92 2.43 -4.48
N TYR A 88 -10.26 3.46 -5.00
CA TYR A 88 -10.77 4.27 -6.11
C TYR A 88 -11.02 3.43 -7.36
N MET A 89 -10.09 2.54 -7.71
CA MET A 89 -10.25 1.64 -8.85
C MET A 89 -11.44 0.68 -8.70
N VAL A 90 -11.67 0.16 -7.48
CA VAL A 90 -12.83 -0.69 -7.18
C VAL A 90 -14.13 0.10 -7.31
N ILE A 91 -14.21 1.28 -6.68
CA ILE A 91 -15.40 2.14 -6.73
C ILE A 91 -15.72 2.54 -8.18
N ARG A 92 -14.71 2.98 -8.94
CA ARG A 92 -14.87 3.33 -10.35
C ARG A 92 -15.38 2.15 -11.19
N LYS A 93 -14.93 0.93 -10.90
CA LYS A 93 -15.41 -0.27 -11.59
C LYS A 93 -16.86 -0.61 -11.24
N ILE A 94 -17.28 -0.36 -10.00
CA ILE A 94 -18.68 -0.53 -9.56
C ILE A 94 -19.57 0.49 -10.26
N ILE A 95 -19.19 1.77 -10.27
CA ILE A 95 -19.94 2.85 -10.93
C ILE A 95 -20.07 2.57 -12.44
N ASN A 96 -18.97 2.25 -13.12
CA ASN A 96 -19.02 1.94 -14.56
C ASN A 96 -19.90 0.73 -14.87
N ARG A 97 -19.95 -0.30 -13.99
CA ARG A 97 -20.85 -1.45 -14.16
C ARG A 97 -22.33 -1.08 -14.01
N GLN A 98 -22.66 -0.14 -13.13
CA GLN A 98 -24.03 0.35 -12.98
C GLN A 98 -24.44 1.16 -14.21
N TYR A 99 -23.56 2.01 -14.71
CA TYR A 99 -23.81 2.81 -15.91
C TYR A 99 -24.01 1.96 -17.18
N ASP A 100 -23.26 0.86 -17.31
CA ASP A 100 -23.41 -0.09 -18.43
C ASP A 100 -24.77 -0.82 -18.40
N LYS A 101 -25.32 -1.07 -17.20
CA LYS A 101 -26.68 -1.60 -17.04
C LYS A 101 -27.76 -0.58 -17.40
N GLU A 102 -27.57 0.69 -17.05
CA GLU A 102 -28.49 1.75 -17.49
C GLU A 102 -28.46 1.91 -19.01
N SER A 103 -27.29 1.80 -19.65
CA SER A 103 -27.19 1.78 -21.12
C SER A 103 -27.94 0.60 -21.75
N LEU A 104 -27.97 -0.57 -21.11
CA LEU A 104 -28.75 -1.72 -21.57
C LEU A 104 -30.25 -1.51 -21.40
N LEU A 105 -30.69 -0.93 -20.28
CA LEU A 105 -32.08 -0.54 -20.08
C LEU A 105 -32.52 0.51 -21.11
N ASP A 106 -31.70 1.54 -21.33
CA ASP A 106 -31.91 2.58 -22.34
C ASP A 106 -31.97 1.99 -23.76
N TRP A 107 -31.13 1.00 -24.05
CA TRP A 107 -31.18 0.28 -25.32
C TRP A 107 -32.46 -0.53 -25.47
N ILE A 108 -32.91 -1.22 -24.42
CA ILE A 108 -34.19 -1.96 -24.41
C ILE A 108 -35.37 -0.99 -24.56
N ILE A 109 -35.40 0.11 -23.82
CA ILE A 109 -36.45 1.15 -23.91
C ILE A 109 -36.49 1.74 -25.33
N LYS A 110 -35.35 2.14 -25.89
CA LYS A 110 -35.28 2.62 -27.29
C LYS A 110 -35.75 1.59 -28.30
N LYS A 111 -35.55 0.30 -28.03
CA LYS A 111 -35.99 -0.78 -28.91
C LYS A 111 -37.48 -1.07 -28.78
N MET A 112 -38.04 -0.97 -27.57
CA MET A 112 -39.48 -1.12 -27.33
C MET A 112 -40.29 0.07 -27.85
N PHE A 113 -39.76 1.29 -27.78
CA PHE A 113 -40.45 2.52 -28.20
C PHE A 113 -40.11 2.97 -29.63
N LYS A 114 -39.31 2.20 -30.38
CA LYS A 114 -38.88 2.55 -31.75
C LYS A 114 -40.01 2.61 -32.80
N GLY A 115 -41.24 2.29 -32.41
CA GLY A 115 -42.44 2.32 -33.26
C GLY A 115 -43.52 3.30 -32.81
N ILE A 116 -43.30 4.09 -31.74
CA ILE A 116 -44.25 5.12 -31.30
C ILE A 116 -43.69 6.48 -31.74
N THR A 117 -43.92 6.79 -33.00
CA THR A 117 -43.87 8.16 -33.51
C THR A 117 -45.05 8.93 -32.92
N PHE A 118 -44.77 9.99 -32.17
CA PHE A 118 -45.67 11.16 -32.13
C PHE A 118 -45.19 12.15 -33.18
#